data_AF-A0A3G7U961-F1
#
_entry.id   AF-A0A3G7U961-F1
#
_cell.length_a   1.000
_cell.length_b   1.000
_cell.length_c   1.000
_cell.angle_alpha   90.00
_cell.angle_beta   90.00
_cell.angle_gamma   90.00
#
_symmetry.space_group_name_H-M   'P 1'
#
loop_
_entity.id
_entity.type
_entity.pdbx_description
1 polymer ?
#
loop_
_entity_poly.entity_id
_entity_poly.type
_entity_poly.pdbx_seq_one_letter_code
_entity_poly.pdbx_strand_id
1 'polypeptide(L)'
;MDIRGIITLVGMAAFFSTTAYADTDVKKEIIDRCKVQMGSYGSAMVKACVDQDLSAVAEIKQIPDEYKKTVGRCMKQMRQYGFAMVKACADQDIEADKALKEY
;
A
#
# COMPACT_ATOMS: atom_id res chain seq x y z
N MET A 1 49.82 22.80 17.49
CA MET A 1 49.69 23.39 16.14
C MET A 1 50.73 22.69 15.29
N ASP A 2 50.43 21.88 14.29
CA ASP A 2 49.34 21.91 13.32
C ASP A 2 48.87 20.48 12.96
N ILE A 3 47.57 20.26 13.00
CA ILE A 3 46.88 19.09 12.43
C ILE A 3 46.25 19.57 11.12
N ARG A 4 46.96 19.34 10.01
CA ARG A 4 46.43 19.49 8.64
C ARG A 4 46.40 18.06 8.09
N GLY A 5 45.26 17.39 8.06
CA GLY A 5 44.10 17.80 7.27
C GLY A 5 44.14 17.07 5.93
N ILE A 6 44.18 15.73 5.97
CA ILE A 6 43.94 14.86 4.82
C ILE A 6 42.90 13.85 5.29
N ILE A 7 41.63 14.24 5.27
CA ILE A 7 40.51 13.31 5.36
C ILE A 7 39.88 13.29 3.98
N THR A 8 40.38 12.33 3.21
CA THR A 8 39.68 11.46 2.26
C THR A 8 38.24 11.89 1.92
N LEU A 9 38.09 12.39 0.69
CA LEU A 9 36.82 12.43 -0.05
C LEU A 9 36.27 11.00 -0.18
N VAL A 10 35.44 10.58 0.77
CA VAL A 10 34.66 9.34 0.67
C VAL A 10 33.23 9.70 0.30
N GLY A 11 32.90 9.39 -0.95
CA GLY A 11 31.62 8.86 -1.39
C GLY A 11 30.37 9.47 -0.74
N MET A 12 29.86 10.53 -1.36
CA MET A 12 28.48 10.95 -1.21
C MET A 12 27.60 9.88 -1.88
N ALA A 13 27.32 8.79 -1.16
CA ALA A 13 26.37 7.77 -1.56
C ALA A 13 24.99 8.42 -1.62
N ALA A 14 24.53 8.71 -2.84
CA ALA A 14 23.16 9.10 -3.08
C ALA A 14 22.23 7.92 -2.74
N PHE A 15 21.71 7.93 -1.52
CA PHE A 15 20.58 7.09 -1.13
C PHE A 15 19.33 7.58 -1.88
N PHE A 16 19.19 7.20 -3.16
CA PHE A 16 17.93 7.37 -3.87
C PHE A 16 16.90 6.42 -3.24
N SER A 17 15.94 7.01 -2.54
CA SER A 17 14.89 6.33 -1.80
C SER A 17 14.06 5.43 -2.71
N THR A 18 14.23 4.11 -2.59
CA THR A 18 13.49 3.08 -3.34
C THR A 18 11.99 3.04 -3.01
N THR A 19 11.55 3.77 -1.98
CA THR A 19 10.15 3.78 -1.51
C THR A 19 9.21 4.58 -2.40
N ALA A 20 9.69 5.57 -3.17
CA ALA A 20 8.84 6.42 -3.98
C ALA A 20 8.27 5.71 -5.23
N TYR A 21 8.97 4.71 -5.74
CA TYR A 21 8.55 3.96 -6.93
C TYR A 21 7.35 3.05 -6.64
N ALA A 22 7.36 2.35 -5.50
CA ALA A 22 6.28 1.42 -5.12
C ALA A 22 4.92 2.13 -4.97
N ASP A 23 4.89 3.35 -4.40
CA ASP A 23 3.66 4.12 -4.26
C ASP A 23 3.13 4.66 -5.60
N THR A 24 4.03 4.98 -6.53
CA THR A 24 3.65 5.42 -7.87
C THR A 24 3.03 4.28 -8.68
N ASP A 25 3.61 3.08 -8.59
CA ASP A 25 3.13 1.88 -9.29
C ASP A 25 1.75 1.45 -8.80
N VAL A 26 1.53 1.45 -7.48
CA VAL A 26 0.21 1.13 -6.89
C VAL A 26 -0.86 2.12 -7.32
N LYS A 27 -0.55 3.43 -7.31
CA LYS A 27 -1.51 4.46 -7.76
C LYS A 27 -1.88 4.27 -9.23
N LYS A 28 -0.91 3.97 -10.08
CA LYS A 28 -1.14 3.69 -11.51
C LYS A 28 -2.04 2.47 -11.69
N GLU A 29 -1.76 1.37 -11.01
CA GLU A 29 -2.60 0.17 -11.03
C GLU A 29 -4.05 0.47 -10.65
N ILE A 30 -4.27 1.23 -9.57
CA ILE A 30 -5.60 1.63 -9.12
C ILE A 30 -6.33 2.41 -10.20
N ILE A 31 -5.67 3.42 -10.78
CA ILE A 31 -6.26 4.26 -11.84
C ILE A 31 -6.61 3.42 -13.06
N ASP A 32 -5.69 2.56 -13.50
CA ASP A 32 -5.87 1.76 -14.71
C ASP A 32 -7.02 0.75 -14.51
N ARG A 33 -7.11 0.09 -13.35
CA ARG A 33 -8.23 -0.80 -13.01
C ARG A 33 -9.56 -0.06 -12.90
N CYS A 34 -9.62 1.06 -12.19
CA CYS A 34 -10.86 1.84 -12.03
C CYS A 34 -11.36 2.40 -13.37
N LYS A 35 -10.47 2.78 -14.29
CA LYS A 35 -10.87 3.16 -15.65
C LYS A 35 -11.52 2.02 -16.40
N VAL A 36 -10.97 0.80 -16.30
CA VAL A 36 -11.53 -0.39 -16.94
C VAL A 36 -12.89 -0.76 -16.35
N GLN A 37 -13.01 -0.78 -15.02
CA GLN A 37 -14.23 -1.25 -14.34
C GLN A 37 -15.35 -0.20 -14.33
N MET A 38 -15.00 1.08 -14.18
CA MET A 38 -15.97 2.16 -13.94
C MET A 38 -16.09 3.15 -15.10
N GLY A 39 -15.25 3.04 -16.14
CA GLY A 39 -15.17 4.02 -17.22
C GLY A 39 -16.48 4.22 -17.99
N SER A 40 -17.26 3.15 -18.19
CA SER A 40 -18.57 3.21 -18.85
C SER A 40 -19.63 3.97 -18.04
N TYR A 41 -19.44 4.11 -16.73
CA TYR A 41 -20.34 4.85 -15.83
C TYR A 41 -19.96 6.33 -15.69
N GLY A 42 -18.88 6.77 -16.35
CA GLY A 42 -18.44 8.16 -16.37
C GLY A 42 -17.31 8.50 -15.39
N SER A 43 -16.66 9.63 -15.63
CA SER A 43 -15.43 10.03 -14.92
C SER A 43 -15.63 10.22 -13.40
N ALA A 44 -16.82 10.62 -12.96
CA ALA A 44 -17.13 10.75 -11.54
C ALA A 44 -17.04 9.38 -10.82
N MET A 45 -17.55 8.32 -11.45
CA MET A 45 -17.48 6.96 -10.91
C MET A 45 -16.06 6.41 -10.89
N VAL A 46 -15.27 6.70 -11.93
CA VAL A 46 -13.84 6.37 -11.95
C VAL A 46 -13.11 7.07 -10.79
N LYS A 47 -13.35 8.36 -10.58
CA LYS A 47 -12.73 9.13 -9.49
C LYS A 47 -13.10 8.54 -8.13
N ALA A 48 -14.38 8.27 -7.88
CA ALA A 48 -14.82 7.67 -6.62
C ALA A 48 -14.14 6.31 -6.34
N CYS A 49 -14.02 5.45 -7.38
CA CYS A 49 -13.29 4.19 -7.27
C CYS A 49 -11.81 4.40 -6.90
N VAL A 50 -11.13 5.35 -7.55
CA VAL A 50 -9.72 5.65 -7.26
C VAL A 50 -9.56 6.18 -5.84
N ASP A 51 -10.41 7.12 -5.42
CA ASP A 51 -10.35 7.71 -4.09
C ASP A 51 -10.56 6.65 -2.99
N GLN A 52 -11.54 5.76 -3.17
CA GLN A 52 -11.83 4.67 -2.25
C GLN A 52 -10.63 3.72 -2.10
N ASP A 53 -10.00 3.34 -3.21
CA ASP A 53 -8.87 2.43 -3.18
C ASP A 53 -7.60 3.07 -2.60
N LEU A 54 -7.37 4.37 -2.85
CA LEU A 54 -6.27 5.10 -2.24
C LEU A 54 -6.44 5.23 -0.72
N SER A 55 -7.68 5.48 -0.24
CA SER A 55 -7.98 5.46 1.20
C SER A 55 -7.70 4.08 1.79
N ALA A 56 -8.16 3.02 1.12
CA ALA A 56 -7.92 1.66 1.56
C ALA A 56 -6.42 1.30 1.63
N VAL A 57 -5.60 1.74 0.65
CA VAL A 57 -4.14 1.57 0.73
C VAL A 57 -3.56 2.24 1.96
N ALA A 58 -3.97 3.47 2.26
CA ALA A 58 -3.49 4.20 3.43
C ALA A 58 -3.89 3.50 4.74
N GLU A 59 -5.11 2.99 4.82
CA GLU A 59 -5.61 2.25 5.97
C GLU A 59 -4.93 0.88 6.14
N ILE A 60 -4.68 0.14 5.05
CA ILE A 60 -3.97 -1.14 5.09
C ILE A 60 -2.54 -0.95 5.63
N LYS A 61 -1.87 0.17 5.30
CA LYS A 61 -0.54 0.50 5.84
C LYS A 61 -0.55 0.74 7.36
N GLN A 62 -1.70 1.01 7.96
CA GLN A 62 -1.86 1.22 9.40
C GLN A 62 -2.21 -0.08 10.16
N ILE A 63 -2.50 -1.17 9.46
CA ILE A 63 -2.78 -2.46 10.10
C ILE A 63 -1.52 -2.93 10.85
N PRO A 64 -1.63 -3.34 12.13
CA PRO A 64 -0.49 -3.78 12.92
C PRO A 64 0.31 -4.91 12.27
N ASP A 65 1.63 -4.88 12.48
CA ASP A 65 2.58 -5.83 11.90
C ASP A 65 2.29 -7.30 12.23
N GLU A 66 1.68 -7.57 13.38
CA GLU A 66 1.25 -8.92 13.78
C GLU A 66 0.26 -9.55 12.79
N TYR A 67 -0.49 -8.74 12.05
CA TYR A 67 -1.44 -9.18 11.02
C TYR A 67 -0.87 -9.16 9.60
N LYS A 68 0.44 -8.96 9.42
CA LYS A 68 1.10 -8.93 8.10
C LYS A 68 0.79 -10.16 7.24
N LYS A 69 0.70 -11.35 7.84
CA LYS A 69 0.35 -12.58 7.13
C LYS A 69 -1.08 -12.55 6.59
N THR A 70 -2.03 -12.06 7.39
CA THR A 70 -3.43 -11.87 7.00
C THR A 70 -3.54 -10.86 5.86
N VAL A 71 -2.90 -9.70 5.99
CA VAL A 71 -2.85 -8.68 4.92
C VAL A 71 -2.23 -9.25 3.65
N GLY A 72 -1.12 -9.99 3.75
CA GLY A 72 -0.46 -10.63 2.61
C GLY A 72 -1.35 -11.64 1.89
N ARG A 73 -2.11 -12.46 2.64
CA ARG A 73 -3.11 -13.38 2.06
C ARG A 73 -4.21 -12.60 1.34
N CYS A 74 -4.81 -11.61 1.99
CA CYS A 74 -5.88 -10.81 1.41
C CYS A 74 -5.40 -10.03 0.17
N MET A 75 -4.16 -9.53 0.16
CA MET A 75 -3.54 -8.93 -1.03
C MET A 75 -3.47 -9.92 -2.20
N LYS A 76 -3.06 -11.16 -1.94
CA LYS A 76 -2.97 -12.19 -2.98
C LYS A 76 -4.35 -12.56 -3.56
N GLN A 77 -5.39 -12.59 -2.73
CA GLN A 77 -6.71 -13.07 -3.13
C GLN A 77 -7.59 -11.95 -3.71
N MET A 78 -7.51 -10.75 -3.14
CA MET A 78 -8.52 -9.70 -3.35
C MET A 78 -8.04 -8.49 -4.17
N ARG A 79 -6.72 -8.30 -4.37
CA ARG A 79 -6.17 -7.08 -5.03
C ARG A 79 -6.75 -6.85 -6.43
N GLN A 80 -7.03 -7.91 -7.18
CA GLN A 80 -7.67 -7.83 -8.50
C GLN A 80 -9.07 -7.16 -8.47
N TYR A 81 -9.77 -7.22 -7.34
CA TYR A 81 -11.07 -6.61 -7.13
C TYR A 81 -11.00 -5.20 -6.53
N GLY A 82 -9.82 -4.78 -6.06
CA GLY A 82 -9.61 -3.47 -5.43
C GLY A 82 -8.98 -3.55 -4.05
N PHE A 83 -8.24 -2.52 -3.68
CA PHE A 83 -7.65 -2.39 -2.35
C PHE A 83 -8.72 -2.23 -1.28
N ALA A 84 -9.89 -1.65 -1.59
CA ALA A 84 -11.03 -1.65 -0.68
C ALA A 84 -11.49 -3.07 -0.31
N MET A 85 -11.48 -4.00 -1.26
CA MET A 85 -11.79 -5.41 -1.00
C MET A 85 -10.70 -6.10 -0.19
N VAL A 86 -9.43 -5.76 -0.42
CA VAL A 86 -8.33 -6.27 0.41
C VAL A 86 -8.47 -5.80 1.86
N LYS A 87 -8.82 -4.54 2.07
CA LYS A 87 -9.05 -3.99 3.41
C LYS A 87 -10.20 -4.73 4.11
N ALA A 88 -11.34 -4.87 3.44
CA ALA A 88 -12.49 -5.58 4.00
C ALA A 88 -12.14 -7.03 4.39
N CYS A 89 -11.40 -7.74 3.53
CA CYS A 89 -10.89 -9.08 3.83
C CYS A 89 -10.01 -9.09 5.09
N ALA A 90 -9.04 -8.17 5.18
CA ALA A 90 -8.13 -8.11 6.31
C ALA A 90 -8.86 -7.78 7.61
N ASP A 91 -9.76 -6.79 7.60
CA ASP A 91 -10.55 -6.39 8.76
C ASP A 91 -11.39 -7.56 9.28
N GLN A 92 -12.13 -8.24 8.39
CA GLN A 92 -12.99 -9.37 8.75
C GLN A 92 -12.19 -10.56 9.29
N ASP A 93 -11.05 -10.89 8.67
CA ASP A 93 -10.19 -11.98 9.14
C ASP A 93 -9.56 -11.68 10.50
N ILE A 94 -9.17 -10.42 10.75
CA ILE A 94 -8.61 -9.99 12.04
C ILE A 94 -9.68 -10.05 13.13
N GLU A 95 -10.90 -9.58 12.82
CA GLU A 95 -12.04 -9.66 13.74
C GLU A 95 -12.36 -11.12 14.07
N ALA A 96 -12.40 -12.01 13.08
CA ALA A 96 -12.63 -13.43 13.27
C ALA A 96 -11.53 -14.10 14.12
N ASP A 97 -10.24 -13.80 13.86
CA ASP A 97 -9.12 -14.33 14.66
C ASP A 97 -9.21 -13.89 16.14
N LYS A 98 -9.65 -12.65 16.40
CA LYS A 98 -9.88 -12.17 17.76
C LYS A 98 -11.04 -12.92 18.43
N ALA A 99 -12.18 -13.02 17.75
CA ALA A 99 -13.35 -13.71 18.28
C ALA A 99 -13.08 -15.19 18.58
N LEU A 100 -12.32 -15.88 17.72
CA LEU A 100 -11.97 -17.29 17.90
C LEU A 100 -11.06 -17.56 19.10
N LYS A 101 -10.38 -16.55 19.65
CA LYS A 101 -9.59 -16.69 20.90
C LYS A 101 -10.45 -16.64 22.16
N GLU A 102 -11.71 -16.21 22.04
CA GLU A 102 -12.64 -16.11 23.16
C GLU A 102 -13.57 -17.34 23.28
N TYR A 103 -13.54 -18.26 22.30
CA TYR A 103 -14.22 -19.56 22.35
C TYR A 103 -13.39 -20.60 23.12
#